data_AF-H1D218-F1
#
_entry.id   AF-H1D218-F1
#
_cell.length_a   1.000
_cell.length_b   1.000
_cell.length_c   1.000
_cell.angle_alpha   90.00
_cell.angle_beta   90.00
_cell.angle_gamma   90.00
#
_symmetry.space_group_name_H-M   'P 1'
#
loop_
_entity.id
_entity.type
_entity.pdbx_description
1 polymer ?
#
loop_
_entity_poly.entity_id
_entity_poly.type
_entity_poly.pdbx_seq_one_letter_code
_entity_poly.pdbx_strand_id
1 'polypeptide(L)'
;AVVCTRYMLLAVEERENTDGRSLGELFYLGLDELPDLKYMEALRLVLQEFAEQLRAEYPSEVLLVESLLERFLNDLPALWMSRLRAQKCA
;
A
#
# COMPACT_ATOMS: atom_id res chain seq x y z
N ALA A 1 18.28 25.34 35.89
CA ALA A 1 17.21 24.37 35.60
C ALA A 1 15.96 25.06 35.05
N VAL A 2 15.23 25.86 35.85
CA VAL A 2 13.95 26.50 35.47
C VAL A 2 14.01 27.33 34.18
N VAL A 3 15.07 28.13 34.01
CA VAL A 3 15.25 28.97 32.82
C VAL A 3 15.41 28.13 31.54
N CYS A 4 16.19 27.05 31.61
CA CYS A 4 16.39 26.13 30.48
C CYS A 4 15.06 25.48 30.06
N THR A 5 14.26 25.06 31.05
CA THR A 5 12.94 24.45 30.80
C THR A 5 11.99 25.42 30.09
N ARG A 6 11.99 26.71 30.47
CA ARG A 6 11.17 27.74 29.81
C ARG A 6 11.57 27.94 28.34
N TYR A 7 12.86 27.96 28.05
CA TYR A 7 13.34 28.07 26.67
C TYR A 7 13.01 26.85 25.82
N MET A 8 13.05 25.63 26.40
CA MET A 8 12.62 24.42 25.70
C MET A 8 11.13 24.49 25.32
N LEU A 9 10.28 24.97 26.22
CA LEU A 9 8.84 25.11 25.97
C LEU A 9 8.54 26.16 24.88
N LEU A 10 9.21 27.32 24.94
CA LEU A 10 9.10 28.36 23.92
C LEU A 10 9.59 27.88 22.55
N ALA A 11 10.65 27.08 22.51
CA ALA A 11 11.15 26.50 21.25
C ALA A 11 10.18 25.50 20.62
N VAL A 12 9.40 24.77 21.44
CA VAL A 12 8.33 23.89 20.95
C VAL A 12 7.17 24.71 20.41
N GLU A 13 6.70 25.72 21.14
CA GLU A 13 5.62 26.61 20.71
C GLU A 13 5.95 27.33 19.40
N GLU A 14 7.17 27.87 19.29
CA GLU A 14 7.62 28.54 18.07
C GLU A 14 7.65 27.55 16.90
N ARG A 15 8.10 26.32 17.12
CA ARG A 15 8.14 25.28 16.09
C ARG A 15 6.74 24.87 15.63
N GLU A 16 5.79 24.70 16.54
CA GLU A 16 4.38 24.41 16.19
C GLU A 16 3.77 25.53 15.33
N ASN A 17 4.15 26.78 15.60
CA ASN A 17 3.56 27.96 14.96
C ASN A 17 4.30 28.40 13.68
N THR A 18 5.57 27.99 13.48
CA THR A 18 6.41 28.42 12.35
C THR A 18 6.98 27.29 11.49
N ASP A 19 7.19 26.10 12.05
CA ASP A 19 7.74 24.94 11.33
C ASP A 19 6.58 24.08 10.83
N GLY A 20 6.12 24.39 9.61
CA GLY A 20 5.32 23.48 8.81
C GLY A 20 6.10 22.23 8.40
N ARG A 21 6.82 21.57 9.31
CA ARG A 21 7.35 20.18 9.26
C ARG A 21 7.01 19.40 10.54
N SER A 22 6.32 20.00 11.51
CA SER A 22 5.48 19.27 12.50
C SER A 22 4.39 18.41 11.83
N LEU A 23 4.26 18.55 10.51
CA LEU A 23 3.66 17.76 9.43
C LEU A 23 3.76 16.22 9.48
N GLY A 24 3.89 15.57 10.63
CA GLY A 24 3.52 14.16 10.71
C GLY A 24 2.11 13.96 10.14
N GLU A 25 1.21 14.89 10.42
CA GLU A 25 -0.15 14.92 9.87
C GLU A 25 -0.19 15.17 8.36
N LEU A 26 0.59 16.10 7.78
CA LEU A 26 0.64 16.23 6.30
C LEU A 26 1.34 15.05 5.62
N PHE A 27 2.28 14.37 6.30
CA PHE A 27 2.85 13.12 5.80
C PHE A 27 1.80 11.99 5.81
N TYR A 28 1.00 11.88 6.87
CA TYR A 28 -0.13 10.95 6.93
C TYR A 28 -1.24 11.30 5.92
N LEU A 29 -1.60 12.58 5.78
CA LEU A 29 -2.53 13.04 4.75
C LEU A 29 -1.96 12.80 3.36
N GLY A 30 -0.66 12.96 3.15
CA GLY A 30 0.04 12.63 1.90
C GLY A 30 0.10 11.11 1.61
N LEU A 31 0.11 10.27 2.65
CA LEU A 31 -0.05 8.82 2.55
C LEU A 31 -1.50 8.41 2.28
N ASP A 32 -2.48 9.11 2.86
CA ASP A 32 -3.91 8.93 2.58
C ASP A 32 -4.26 9.44 1.16
N GLU A 33 -3.49 10.42 0.67
CA GLU A 33 -3.52 10.94 -0.71
C GLU A 33 -2.74 10.04 -1.69
N LEU A 34 -1.95 9.07 -1.24
CA LEU A 34 -1.51 7.99 -2.13
C LEU A 34 -2.75 7.14 -2.38
N PRO A 35 -3.35 7.21 -3.58
CA PRO A 35 -4.61 6.53 -3.79
C PRO A 35 -4.32 5.03 -3.62
N ASP A 36 -5.07 4.37 -2.73
CA ASP A 36 -5.13 2.91 -2.59
C ASP A 36 -5.14 2.20 -3.96
N LEU A 37 -5.71 2.88 -4.97
CA LEU A 37 -5.71 2.51 -6.37
C LEU A 37 -4.31 2.15 -6.92
N LYS A 38 -3.26 2.93 -6.63
CA LYS A 38 -1.89 2.67 -7.11
C LYS A 38 -1.30 1.40 -6.48
N TYR A 39 -1.56 1.17 -5.20
CA TYR A 39 -1.10 -0.04 -4.53
C TYR A 39 -1.81 -1.29 -5.06
N MET A 40 -3.14 -1.23 -5.19
CA MET A 40 -3.94 -2.34 -5.72
C MET A 40 -3.60 -2.63 -7.19
N GLU A 41 -3.33 -1.59 -7.98
CA GLU A 41 -2.88 -1.75 -9.36
C GLU A 41 -1.48 -2.37 -9.43
N ALA A 42 -0.54 -1.94 -8.58
CA ALA A 42 0.77 -2.57 -8.48
C ALA A 42 0.66 -4.06 -8.10
N LEU A 43 -0.18 -4.37 -7.10
CA LEU A 43 -0.45 -5.76 -6.70
C LEU A 43 -1.03 -6.57 -7.85
N ARG A 44 -1.99 -6.00 -8.61
CA ARG A 44 -2.56 -6.63 -9.80
C ARG A 44 -1.49 -6.95 -10.85
N LEU A 45 -0.61 -6.00 -11.15
CA LEU A 45 0.48 -6.19 -12.13
C LEU A 45 1.45 -7.28 -11.69
N VAL A 46 1.84 -7.30 -10.42
CA VAL A 46 2.72 -8.35 -9.87
C VAL A 46 2.06 -9.73 -9.97
N LEU A 47 0.78 -9.84 -9.60
CA LEU A 47 0.04 -11.11 -9.68
C LEU A 47 -0.14 -11.58 -11.13
N GLN A 48 -0.34 -10.65 -12.06
CA GLN A 48 -0.46 -10.95 -13.49
C GLN A 48 0.87 -11.48 -14.04
N GLU A 49 1.99 -10.81 -13.77
CA GLU A 49 3.30 -11.29 -14.21
C GLU A 49 3.65 -12.65 -13.59
N PHE A 50 3.33 -12.86 -12.31
CA PHE A 50 3.51 -14.15 -11.66
C PHE A 50 2.72 -15.28 -12.35
N ALA A 51 1.46 -15.01 -12.73
CA ALA A 51 0.64 -15.98 -13.45
C ALA A 51 1.20 -16.30 -14.85
N GLU A 52 1.66 -15.28 -15.58
CA GLU A 52 2.28 -15.48 -16.90
C GLU A 52 3.58 -16.29 -16.80
N GLN A 53 4.42 -16.01 -15.80
CA GLN A 53 5.63 -16.78 -15.54
C GLN A 53 5.33 -18.25 -15.22
N LEU A 54 4.32 -18.53 -14.41
CA LEU A 54 3.91 -19.91 -14.12
C LEU A 54 3.40 -20.64 -15.35
N ARG A 55 2.63 -19.98 -16.21
CA ARG A 55 2.16 -20.56 -17.49
C ARG A 55 3.33 -20.85 -18.43
N ALA A 56 4.32 -19.96 -18.47
CA ALA A 56 5.50 -20.12 -19.32
C ALA A 56 6.41 -21.25 -18.82
N GLU A 57 6.56 -21.41 -17.50
CA GLU A 57 7.38 -22.45 -16.89
C GLU A 57 6.75 -23.85 -17.04
N TYR A 58 5.41 -23.94 -16.96
CA TYR A 58 4.67 -25.22 -17.00
C TYR A 58 3.65 -25.28 -18.15
N PRO A 59 4.07 -25.20 -19.42
CA PRO A 59 3.17 -25.07 -20.57
C PRO A 59 2.32 -26.34 -20.83
N SER A 60 2.76 -27.50 -20.34
CA SER A 60 2.02 -28.77 -20.47
C SER A 60 1.04 -29.03 -19.33
N GLU A 61 1.09 -28.25 -18.24
CA GLU A 61 0.33 -28.50 -17.01
C GLU A 61 -0.75 -27.43 -16.78
N VAL A 62 -1.33 -26.92 -17.87
CA VAL A 62 -2.27 -25.79 -17.86
C VAL A 62 -3.38 -25.96 -16.81
N LEU A 63 -4.02 -27.13 -16.74
CA LEU A 63 -5.10 -27.37 -15.78
C LEU A 63 -4.63 -27.30 -14.32
N LEU A 64 -3.43 -27.79 -14.03
CA LEU A 64 -2.84 -27.72 -12.70
C LEU A 64 -2.54 -26.27 -12.33
N VAL A 65 -1.86 -25.55 -13.24
CA VAL A 65 -1.48 -24.13 -13.05
C VAL A 65 -2.71 -23.26 -12.82
N GLU A 66 -3.75 -23.39 -13.65
CA GLU A 66 -4.99 -22.61 -13.47
C GLU A 66 -5.69 -22.96 -12.15
N SER A 67 -5.75 -24.24 -11.77
CA SER A 67 -6.35 -24.64 -10.49
C SER A 67 -5.58 -24.13 -9.26
N LEU A 68 -4.25 -24.02 -9.38
CA LEU A 68 -3.38 -23.48 -8.33
C LEU A 68 -3.55 -21.97 -8.21
N LEU A 69 -3.57 -21.26 -9.35
CA LEU A 69 -3.80 -19.82 -9.40
C LEU A 69 -5.18 -19.47 -8.82
N GLU A 70 -6.23 -20.23 -9.17
CA GLU A 70 -7.57 -20.01 -8.64
C GLU A 70 -7.62 -20.21 -7.11
N ARG A 71 -7.01 -21.28 -6.61
CA ARG A 71 -6.92 -21.53 -5.16
C ARG A 71 -6.16 -20.42 -4.44
N PHE A 72 -5.00 -20.03 -4.96
CA PHE A 72 -4.20 -18.96 -4.41
C PHE A 72 -4.98 -17.64 -4.34
N LEU A 73 -5.67 -17.27 -5.41
CA LEU A 73 -6.50 -16.06 -5.43
C LEU A 73 -7.64 -16.14 -4.40
N ASN A 74 -8.25 -17.31 -4.20
CA ASN A 74 -9.30 -17.49 -3.19
C ASN A 74 -8.79 -17.45 -1.74
N ASP A 75 -7.52 -17.81 -1.52
CA ASP A 75 -6.87 -17.78 -0.20
C ASP A 75 -6.33 -16.38 0.17
N LEU A 76 -6.38 -15.41 -0.76
CA LEU A 76 -5.98 -14.03 -0.46
C LEU A 76 -6.91 -13.38 0.59
N PRO A 77 -6.39 -12.46 1.42
CA PRO A 77 -7.21 -11.70 2.35
C PRO A 77 -8.41 -11.03 1.66
N ALA A 78 -9.59 -11.10 2.27
CA ALA A 78 -10.85 -10.58 1.70
C ALA A 78 -10.75 -9.09 1.28
N LEU A 79 -9.94 -8.31 2.00
CA LEU A 79 -9.65 -6.92 1.66
C LEU A 79 -9.04 -6.79 0.27
N TRP A 80 -8.05 -7.62 -0.08
CA TRP A 80 -7.41 -7.56 -1.40
C TRP A 80 -8.33 -8.11 -2.48
N MET A 81 -9.06 -9.20 -2.17
CA MET A 81 -9.98 -9.82 -3.13
C MET A 81 -11.10 -8.87 -3.57
N SER A 82 -11.70 -8.15 -2.62
CA SER A 82 -12.75 -7.16 -2.91
C SER A 82 -12.25 -6.01 -3.78
N ARG A 83 -11.04 -5.54 -3.52
CA ARG A 83 -10.41 -4.43 -4.25
C ARG A 83 -9.92 -4.83 -5.65
N LEU A 84 -9.34 -6.02 -5.81
CA LEU A 84 -8.91 -6.55 -7.11
C LEU A 84 -10.11 -6.79 -8.03
N ARG A 85 -11.23 -7.28 -7.50
CA ARG A 85 -12.46 -7.51 -8.29
C ARG A 85 -13.13 -6.21 -8.75
N ALA A 86 -13.06 -5.15 -7.94
CA ALA A 86 -13.62 -3.85 -8.29
C ALA A 86 -12.87 -3.15 -9.45
N GLN A 87 -11.58 -3.44 -9.66
CA GLN A 87 -10.78 -2.86 -10.74
C GLN A 87 -11.02 -3.48 -12.13
N LYS A 88 -11.80 -4.57 -12.24
CA LYS A 88 -12.08 -5.22 -13.53
C LYS A 88 -13.05 -4.42 -14.41
N CYS A 89 -13.62 -3.33 -13.88
CA CYS A 89 -14.51 -2.40 -14.57
C CYS A 89 -13.80 -1.05 -14.80
N ALA A 90 -12.91 -0.99 -15.80
CA ALA A 90 -12.44 0.24 -16.41
C ALA A 90 -12.08 -0.04 -17.88
#